data_AF-A0A969PEE4-F1
#
_entry.id   AF-A0A969PEE4-F1
#
_cell.length_a   1.000
_cell.length_b   1.000
_cell.length_c   1.000
_cell.angle_alpha   90.00
_cell.angle_beta   90.00
_cell.angle_gamma   90.00
#
_symmetry.space_group_name_H-M   'P 1'
#
loop_
_entity.id
_entity.type
_entity.pdbx_description
1 polymer ?
#
loop_
_entity_poly.entity_id
_entity_poly.type
_entity_poly.pdbx_seq_one_letter_code
_entity_poly.pdbx_strand_id
1 'polypeptide(L)'
;QQAGVTVGGVILNGSAESGAIAAQFDPLPVNSVPPQTVNDWQPLVDALPNFDQASQAPRPIAINVAERKVSLFLPGFDRKQIKLTQYGPEITIEAGDQRRNILLPPELSGKPVAGAKFQDSFLIISF
;
A
#
# COMPACT_ATOMS: atom_id res chain seq x y z
N GLN A 1 -1.34 2.08 5.70
CA GLN A 1 -2.27 1.31 4.83
C GLN A 1 -2.87 0.06 5.49
N GLN A 2 -2.30 -0.47 6.59
CA GLN A 2 -2.79 -1.70 7.23
C GLN A 2 -4.18 -1.62 7.89
N ALA A 3 -4.79 -0.43 8.00
CA ALA A 3 -6.20 -0.24 8.37
C ALA A 3 -7.20 -0.41 7.19
N GLY A 4 -6.73 -0.82 6.00
CA GLY A 4 -7.57 -0.92 4.80
C GLY A 4 -7.78 0.41 4.08
N VAL A 5 -7.00 1.44 4.43
CA VAL A 5 -7.03 2.75 3.79
C VAL A 5 -6.12 2.74 2.56
N THR A 6 -6.71 2.96 1.39
CA THR A 6 -5.99 3.20 0.14
C THR A 6 -5.31 4.56 0.19
N VAL A 7 -4.00 4.59 -0.02
CA VAL A 7 -3.26 5.84 -0.27
C VAL A 7 -3.12 6.01 -1.77
N GLY A 8 -3.75 7.05 -2.31
CA GLY A 8 -3.83 7.31 -3.75
C GLY A 8 -2.62 8.00 -4.38
N GLY A 9 -1.81 8.68 -3.57
CA GLY A 9 -0.70 9.53 -4.02
C GLY A 9 -0.10 10.35 -2.89
N VAL A 10 0.91 11.15 -3.22
CA VAL A 10 1.62 12.03 -2.28
C VAL A 10 1.52 13.48 -2.77
N ILE A 11 1.27 14.40 -1.84
CA ILE A 11 1.35 15.84 -2.10
C ILE A 11 2.66 16.37 -1.51
N LEU A 12 3.53 16.91 -2.36
CA LEU A 12 4.79 17.54 -1.96
C LEU A 12 4.59 19.05 -1.79
N ASN A 13 4.61 19.53 -0.55
CA ASN A 13 4.43 20.96 -0.24
C ASN A 13 5.79 21.69 -0.15
N GLY A 14 5.89 22.86 -0.77
CA GLY A 14 7.01 23.79 -0.58
C GLY A 14 8.30 23.42 -1.31
N SER A 15 8.26 22.44 -2.21
CA SER A 15 9.40 22.07 -3.08
C SER A 15 8.92 21.67 -4.48
N ALA A 16 9.63 22.16 -5.49
CA ALA A 16 9.43 21.79 -6.89
C ALA A 16 10.24 20.55 -7.31
N GLU A 17 11.20 20.11 -6.48
CA GLU A 17 12.01 18.93 -6.78
C GLU A 17 11.26 17.64 -6.41
N SER A 18 10.47 17.15 -7.34
CA SER A 18 9.69 15.91 -7.19
C SER A 18 10.48 14.63 -7.52
N GLY A 19 11.58 14.70 -8.27
CA GLY A 19 12.24 13.53 -8.84
C GLY A 19 12.83 12.54 -7.82
N ALA A 20 13.62 13.02 -6.86
CA ALA A 20 14.22 12.17 -5.83
C ALA A 20 13.18 11.60 -4.84
N ILE A 21 12.07 12.32 -4.66
CA ILE A 21 10.97 11.92 -3.78
C ILE A 21 10.07 10.92 -4.51
N ALA A 22 9.78 11.12 -5.79
CA ALA A 22 8.96 10.22 -6.60
C ALA A 22 9.49 8.79 -6.58
N ALA A 23 10.81 8.61 -6.68
CA ALA A 23 11.43 7.29 -6.61
C ALA A 23 11.23 6.57 -5.26
N GLN A 24 11.05 7.31 -4.16
CA GLN A 24 10.85 6.73 -2.83
C GLN A 24 9.40 6.29 -2.59
N PHE A 25 8.46 6.83 -3.37
CA PHE A 25 7.04 6.57 -3.23
C PHE A 25 6.45 5.73 -4.36
N ASP A 26 7.27 5.27 -5.32
CA ASP A 26 6.87 4.37 -6.40
C ASP A 26 6.08 3.16 -5.83
N PRO A 27 4.90 2.81 -6.38
CA PRO A 27 4.25 3.32 -7.59
C PRO A 27 3.25 4.47 -7.38
N LEU A 28 3.27 5.16 -6.24
CA LEU A 28 2.34 6.24 -5.96
C LEU A 28 2.75 7.53 -6.70
N PRO A 29 1.81 8.23 -7.36
CA PRO A 29 2.09 9.51 -7.97
C PRO A 29 2.44 10.55 -6.91
N VAL A 30 3.42 11.40 -7.20
CA VAL A 30 3.83 12.53 -6.35
C VAL A 30 3.52 13.83 -7.08
N ASN A 31 2.63 14.64 -6.49
CA ASN A 31 2.20 15.92 -7.03
C ASN A 31 2.74 17.05 -6.16
N SER A 32 3.58 17.91 -6.73
CA SER A 32 4.08 19.10 -6.04
C SER A 32 3.06 20.22 -6.05
N VAL A 33 2.86 20.84 -4.89
CA VAL A 33 2.05 22.04 -4.73
C VAL A 33 2.94 23.24 -4.39
N PRO A 34 2.67 24.41 -4.99
CA PRO A 34 3.45 25.61 -4.70
C PRO A 34 3.23 26.06 -3.24
N PRO A 35 4.21 26.75 -2.64
CA PRO A 35 4.00 27.39 -1.35
C PRO A 35 2.87 28.41 -1.45
N GLN A 36 1.93 28.33 -0.52
CA GLN A 36 0.75 29.18 -0.48
C GLN A 36 1.12 30.62 -0.09
N THR A 37 0.80 31.58 -0.95
CA THR A 37 0.85 33.00 -0.60
C THR A 37 -0.48 33.42 0.04
N VAL A 38 -0.43 34.41 0.94
CA VAL A 38 -1.62 34.90 1.63
C VAL A 38 -2.58 35.52 0.60
N ASN A 39 -3.80 34.99 0.53
CA ASN A 39 -4.93 35.43 -0.32
C ASN A 39 -4.93 34.98 -1.80
N ASP A 40 -4.08 34.05 -2.24
CA ASP A 40 -4.19 33.46 -3.59
C ASP A 40 -4.17 31.93 -3.56
N TRP A 41 -5.34 31.30 -3.65
CA TRP A 41 -5.52 29.84 -3.60
C TRP A 41 -5.52 29.18 -4.98
N GLN A 42 -5.63 29.95 -6.07
CA GLN A 42 -5.80 29.38 -7.41
C GLN A 42 -4.58 28.53 -7.83
N PRO A 43 -3.32 28.96 -7.60
CA PRO A 43 -2.15 28.15 -7.93
C PRO A 43 -2.09 26.81 -7.18
N LEU A 44 -2.61 26.77 -5.95
CA LEU A 44 -2.72 25.52 -5.19
C LEU A 44 -3.75 24.60 -5.81
N VAL A 45 -4.94 25.12 -6.13
CA VAL A 45 -6.05 24.36 -6.74
C VAL A 45 -5.61 23.77 -8.07
N ASP A 46 -4.94 24.55 -8.92
CA ASP A 46 -4.46 24.11 -10.24
C ASP A 46 -3.37 23.03 -10.15
N ALA A 47 -2.64 22.97 -9.03
CA ALA A 47 -1.58 21.98 -8.78
C ALA A 47 -2.08 20.68 -8.12
N LEU A 48 -3.33 20.63 -7.64
CA LEU A 48 -3.87 19.43 -7.00
C LEU A 48 -4.05 18.28 -8.01
N PRO A 49 -3.77 17.03 -7.61
CA PRO A 49 -4.07 15.87 -8.44
C PRO A 49 -5.57 15.68 -8.63
N ASN A 50 -5.94 14.94 -9.67
CA ASN A 50 -7.26 14.35 -9.73
C ASN A 50 -7.38 13.22 -8.68
N PHE A 51 -8.16 13.46 -7.62
CA PHE A 51 -8.34 12.51 -6.53
C PHE A 51 -9.05 11.20 -6.93
N ASP A 52 -9.78 11.17 -8.04
CA ASP A 52 -10.42 9.95 -8.55
C ASP A 52 -9.38 8.87 -8.96
N GLN A 53 -8.13 9.30 -9.22
CA GLN A 53 -7.02 8.40 -9.51
C GLN A 53 -6.61 7.54 -8.31
N ALA A 54 -7.08 7.84 -7.09
CA ALA A 54 -6.88 6.97 -5.93
C ALA A 54 -7.41 5.55 -6.16
N SER A 55 -8.38 5.38 -7.06
CA SER A 55 -8.87 4.06 -7.51
C SER A 55 -7.81 3.20 -8.23
N GLN A 56 -6.81 3.83 -8.84
CA GLN A 56 -5.71 3.18 -9.56
C GLN A 56 -4.56 2.77 -8.64
N ALA A 57 -4.55 3.26 -7.41
CA ALA A 57 -3.49 2.93 -6.47
C ALA A 57 -3.52 1.45 -6.08
N PRO A 58 -2.36 0.86 -5.74
CA PRO A 58 -2.28 -0.51 -5.26
C PRO A 58 -3.26 -0.78 -4.12
N ARG A 59 -4.06 -1.85 -4.27
CA ARG A 59 -4.97 -2.26 -3.20
C ARG A 59 -4.17 -2.75 -1.99
N PRO A 60 -4.57 -2.39 -0.76
CA PRO A 60 -3.90 -2.87 0.45
C PRO A 60 -3.87 -4.41 0.57
N ILE A 61 -4.89 -5.06 0.02
CA ILE A 61 -5.01 -6.52 -0.05
C ILE A 61 -5.71 -6.94 -1.34
N ALA A 62 -5.22 -8.01 -1.95
CA ALA A 62 -5.88 -8.70 -3.05
C ALA A 62 -5.85 -10.21 -2.78
N ILE A 63 -7.00 -10.87 -2.96
CA ILE A 63 -7.13 -12.32 -2.80
C ILE A 63 -7.49 -12.89 -4.17
N ASN A 64 -6.59 -13.70 -4.72
CA ASN A 64 -6.82 -14.44 -5.96
C ASN A 64 -7.06 -15.90 -5.61
N VAL A 65 -8.35 -16.28 -5.56
CA VAL A 65 -8.77 -17.65 -5.21
C VAL A 65 -8.33 -18.66 -6.28
N ALA A 66 -8.36 -18.29 -7.57
CA ALA A 66 -7.98 -19.17 -8.66
C ALA A 66 -6.49 -19.57 -8.60
N GLU A 67 -5.62 -18.62 -8.27
CA GLU A 67 -4.19 -18.86 -8.10
C GLU A 67 -3.79 -19.28 -6.67
N ARG A 68 -4.75 -19.27 -5.73
CA ARG A 68 -4.52 -19.50 -4.30
C ARG A 68 -3.47 -18.57 -3.70
N LYS A 69 -3.56 -17.28 -4.05
CA LYS A 69 -2.64 -16.25 -3.59
C LYS A 69 -3.34 -15.14 -2.83
N VAL A 70 -2.67 -14.65 -1.80
CA VAL A 70 -3.01 -13.42 -1.11
C VAL A 70 -1.84 -12.45 -1.26
N SER A 71 -2.09 -11.28 -1.81
CA SER A 71 -1.10 -10.22 -1.97
C SER A 71 -1.43 -9.06 -1.02
N LEU A 72 -0.44 -8.59 -0.26
CA LEU A 72 -0.56 -7.42 0.58
C LEU A 72 0.42 -6.34 0.15
N PHE A 73 -0.07 -5.12 -0.04
CA PHE A 73 0.79 -3.98 -0.31
C PHE A 73 1.33 -3.39 1.00
N LEU A 74 2.64 -3.49 1.19
CA LEU A 74 3.38 -3.06 2.38
C LEU A 74 4.59 -2.19 1.98
N PRO A 75 4.35 -0.99 1.43
CA PRO A 75 5.44 -0.09 1.03
C PRO A 75 6.21 0.39 2.25
N GLY A 76 7.51 0.65 2.08
CA GLY A 76 8.39 1.17 3.13
C GLY A 76 8.86 0.15 4.17
N PHE A 77 8.55 -1.14 3.98
CA PHE A 77 9.03 -2.23 4.83
C PHE A 77 10.02 -3.12 4.10
N ASP A 78 11.04 -3.58 4.83
CA ASP A 78 11.88 -4.68 4.39
C ASP A 78 11.29 -6.04 4.80
N ARG A 79 11.62 -7.09 4.05
CA ARG A 79 11.21 -8.48 4.36
C ARG A 79 11.49 -8.89 5.81
N LYS A 80 12.58 -8.40 6.40
CA LYS A 80 12.98 -8.72 7.79
C LYS A 80 12.08 -8.09 8.85
N GLN A 81 11.37 -7.02 8.50
CA GLN A 81 10.45 -6.29 9.37
C GLN A 81 9.02 -6.85 9.31
N ILE A 82 8.79 -7.87 8.47
CA ILE A 82 7.48 -8.46 8.23
C ILE A 82 7.46 -9.86 8.82
N LYS A 83 6.47 -10.15 9.66
CA LYS A 83 6.22 -11.45 10.24
C LYS A 83 4.84 -11.96 9.83
N LEU A 84 4.81 -13.15 9.26
CA LEU A 84 3.61 -13.89 8.89
C LEU A 84 3.41 -15.03 9.89
N THR A 85 2.23 -15.10 10.49
CA THR A 85 1.80 -16.25 11.30
C THR A 85 0.41 -16.71 10.83
N GLN A 86 0.15 -18.01 10.92
CA GLN A 86 -1.14 -18.58 10.55
C GLN A 86 -1.75 -19.26 11.77
N TYR A 87 -3.01 -18.93 12.06
CA TYR A 87 -3.77 -19.53 13.14
C TYR A 87 -5.18 -19.87 12.63
N GLY A 88 -5.44 -21.16 12.42
CA GLY A 88 -6.74 -21.65 11.97
C GLY A 88 -7.15 -21.07 10.60
N PRO A 89 -8.32 -20.41 10.49
CA PRO A 89 -8.82 -19.85 9.23
C PRO A 89 -8.20 -18.50 8.86
N GLU A 90 -7.35 -17.93 9.71
CA GLU A 90 -6.80 -16.59 9.56
C GLU A 90 -5.28 -16.60 9.38
N ILE A 91 -4.78 -15.59 8.69
CA ILE A 91 -3.38 -15.20 8.72
C ILE A 91 -3.23 -13.89 9.49
N THR A 92 -2.19 -13.80 10.30
CA THR A 92 -1.79 -12.59 11.01
C THR A 92 -0.51 -12.06 10.39
N ILE A 93 -0.52 -10.80 9.97
CA ILE A 93 0.63 -10.07 9.47
C ILE A 93 1.02 -8.99 10.48
N GLU A 94 2.28 -9.03 10.91
CA GLU A 94 2.89 -7.99 11.73
C GLU A 94 3.95 -7.28 10.88
N ALA A 95 3.88 -5.95 10.78
CA ALA A 95 4.95 -5.14 10.17
C ALA A 95 5.07 -3.81 10.92
N GLY A 96 6.27 -3.50 11.42
CA GLY A 96 6.46 -2.37 12.33
C GLY A 96 5.70 -2.56 13.63
N ASP A 97 4.88 -1.57 14.00
CA ASP A 97 3.99 -1.60 15.18
C ASP A 97 2.56 -2.06 14.85
N GLN A 98 2.29 -2.41 13.59
CA GLN A 98 0.97 -2.78 13.11
C GLN A 98 0.79 -4.30 13.04
N ARG A 99 -0.36 -4.77 13.51
CA ARG A 99 -0.81 -6.17 13.40
C ARG A 99 -2.16 -6.23 12.71
N ARG A 100 -2.28 -7.08 11.69
CA ARG A 100 -3.52 -7.29 10.96
C ARG A 100 -3.85 -8.78 10.84
N ASN A 101 -5.04 -9.15 11.26
CA ASN A 101 -5.62 -10.45 10.95
C ASN A 101 -6.39 -10.35 9.62
N ILE A 102 -6.22 -11.36 8.77
CA ILE A 102 -6.92 -11.47 7.50
C ILE A 102 -7.69 -12.78 7.51
N LEU A 103 -9.00 -12.63 7.41
CA LEU A 103 -9.91 -13.74 7.20
C LEU A 103 -9.78 -14.22 5.75
N LEU A 104 -9.46 -15.50 5.59
CA LEU A 104 -9.37 -16.12 4.28
C LEU A 104 -10.76 -16.58 3.80
N PRO A 105 -11.02 -16.54 2.49
CA PRO A 105 -12.24 -17.10 1.94
C PRO A 105 -12.22 -18.64 2.11
N PRO A 106 -13.39 -19.31 2.07
CA PRO A 106 -13.50 -20.75 2.35
C PRO A 106 -12.53 -21.64 1.56
N GLU A 107 -12.20 -21.24 0.33
CA GLU A 107 -11.31 -21.96 -0.56
C GLU A 107 -9.84 -21.94 -0.09
N LEU A 108 -9.44 -20.96 0.72
CA LEU A 108 -8.08 -20.81 1.26
C LEU A 108 -8.02 -21.03 2.77
N SER A 109 -9.16 -20.91 3.45
CA SER A 109 -9.30 -21.08 4.90
C SER A 109 -8.79 -22.45 5.35
N GLY A 110 -7.95 -22.46 6.39
CA GLY A 110 -7.36 -23.67 6.98
C GLY A 110 -6.32 -24.40 6.12
N LYS A 111 -6.06 -23.96 4.87
CA LYS A 111 -4.98 -24.51 4.06
C LYS A 111 -3.63 -24.02 4.60
N PRO A 112 -2.60 -24.88 4.70
CA PRO A 112 -1.28 -24.45 5.13
C PRO A 112 -0.66 -23.50 4.09
N VAL A 113 0.06 -22.48 4.55
CA VAL A 113 0.86 -21.62 3.67
C VAL A 113 1.95 -22.45 2.99
N ALA A 114 1.92 -22.53 1.67
CA ALA A 114 2.93 -23.19 0.85
C ALA A 114 4.22 -22.36 0.74
N GLY A 115 4.12 -21.04 0.83
CA GLY A 115 5.25 -20.13 0.86
C GLY A 115 4.85 -18.67 0.85
N ALA A 116 5.83 -17.79 1.11
CA ALA A 116 5.65 -16.35 1.02
C ALA A 116 6.88 -15.68 0.40
N LYS A 117 6.65 -14.69 -0.48
CA LYS A 117 7.68 -13.87 -1.11
C LYS A 117 7.37 -12.41 -0.88
N PHE A 118 8.41 -11.62 -0.60
CA PHE A 118 8.31 -10.16 -0.60
C PHE A 118 9.02 -9.62 -1.84
N GLN A 119 8.29 -8.88 -2.68
CA GLN A 119 8.80 -8.30 -3.93
C GLN A 119 7.97 -7.06 -4.29
N ASP A 120 8.65 -6.02 -4.79
CA ASP A 120 8.01 -4.79 -5.31
C ASP A 120 7.01 -4.17 -4.31
N SER A 121 7.37 -4.15 -3.02
CA SER A 121 6.51 -3.71 -1.91
C SER A 121 5.28 -4.58 -1.64
N PHE A 122 5.18 -5.77 -2.24
CA PHE A 122 4.13 -6.75 -1.98
C PHE A 122 4.63 -7.96 -1.20
N LEU A 123 3.89 -8.34 -0.16
CA LEU A 123 3.96 -9.69 0.42
C LEU A 123 2.95 -10.59 -0.31
N ILE A 124 3.46 -11.56 -1.06
CA ILE A 124 2.67 -12.55 -1.79
C ILE A 124 2.73 -13.87 -1.04
N ILE A 125 1.58 -14.37 -0.62
CA ILE A 125 1.42 -15.60 0.16
C ILE A 125 0.70 -16.61 -0.72
N SER A 126 1.26 -17.81 -0.84
CA SER A 126 0.69 -18.92 -1.61
C SER A 126 0.17 -20.01 -0.67
N PHE A 127 -0.96 -20.62 -1.04
CA PHE A 127 -1.65 -21.69 -0.30
C PHE A 127 -1.89 -22.94 -1.16
#